data_AF-A0A970C1T0-F1
#
_entry.id   AF-A0A970C1T0-F1
#
_cell.length_a   1.000
_cell.length_b   1.000
_cell.length_c   1.000
_cell.angle_alpha   90.00
_cell.angle_beta   90.00
_cell.angle_gamma   90.00
#
_symmetry.space_group_name_H-M   'P 1'
#
loop_
_entity.id
_entity.type
_entity.pdbx_description
1 polymer ?
#
loop_
_entity_poly.entity_id
_entity_poly.type
_entity_poly.pdbx_seq_one_letter_code
_entity_poly.pdbx_strand_id
1 'polypeptide(L)' 'AYTIYKELERRLGQAGLAMSPKRAIELSQTMYQMTFTLPNDPQERRILLKMDPHQQALYDLLH' A
#
# COMPACT_ATOMS: atom_id res chain seq x y z
N ALA A 1 -0.34 17.89 4.77
CA ALA A 1 -1.44 17.05 4.22
C ALA A 1 -1.65 17.29 2.72
N TYR A 2 -1.82 18.53 2.25
CA TYR A 2 -2.12 18.83 0.83
C TYR A 2 -1.02 18.39 -0.16
N THR A 3 0.25 18.60 0.16
CA THR A 3 1.38 18.22 -0.71
C THR A 3 1.45 16.71 -0.96
N ILE A 4 1.20 15.89 0.07
CA ILE A 4 1.18 14.41 -0.05
C ILE A 4 0.02 13.97 -0.94
N TYR A 5 -1.15 14.58 -0.77
CA TYR A 5 -2.32 14.31 -1.60
C TYR A 5 -2.06 14.64 -3.08
N LYS A 6 -1.46 15.80 -3.37
CA LYS A 6 -1.12 16.21 -4.74
C LYS A 6 -0.05 15.33 -5.38
N GLU A 7 0.92 14.89 -4.59
CA GLU A 7 1.94 13.96 -5.07
C GLU A 7 1.34 12.58 -5.40
N LEU A 8 0.41 12.08 -4.57
CA LEU A 8 -0.33 10.85 -4.85
C LEU A 8 -1.15 10.98 -6.13
N GLU A 9 -1.89 12.08 -6.30
CA GLU A 9 -2.64 12.38 -7.53
C GLU A 9 -1.74 12.37 -8.78
N ARG A 10 -0.57 13.02 -8.68
CA ARG A 10 0.41 13.05 -9.77
C ARG A 10 0.92 11.65 -10.13
N ARG A 11 1.28 10.83 -9.14
CA ARG A 11 1.80 9.46 -9.36
C ARG A 11 0.75 8.54 -9.96
N LEU A 12 -0.50 8.60 -9.46
CA LEU A 12 -1.61 7.82 -10.00
C LEU A 12 -1.86 8.16 -11.48
N GLY A 13 -1.83 9.45 -11.83
CA GLY A 13 -1.97 9.90 -13.22
C GLY A 13 -0.83 9.42 -14.12
N GLN A 14 0.41 9.45 -13.63
CA GLN A 14 1.57 8.96 -14.39
C GLN A 14 1.55 7.45 -14.63
N ALA A 15 1.07 6.69 -13.66
CA ALA A 15 0.93 5.23 -13.78
C ALA A 15 -0.31 4.80 -14.59
N GLY A 16 -1.16 5.75 -15.00
CA GLY A 16 -2.40 5.45 -15.73
C GLY A 16 -3.42 4.66 -14.89
N LEU A 17 -3.30 4.69 -13.56
CA LEU A 17 -4.23 3.96 -12.70
C LEU A 17 -5.58 4.69 -12.65
N ALA A 18 -6.64 3.98 -13.05
CA ALA A 18 -8.01 4.49 -13.04
C ALA A 18 -8.63 4.48 -11.63
N MET A 19 -7.95 5.11 -10.65
CA MET A 19 -8.47 5.31 -9.30
C MET A 19 -8.19 6.73 -8.81
N SER A 20 -9.13 7.28 -8.04
CA SER A 20 -8.94 8.61 -7.45
C SER A 20 -7.97 8.56 -6.27
N PRO A 21 -7.32 9.69 -5.91
CA PRO A 21 -6.46 9.76 -4.72
C PRO A 21 -7.23 9.38 -3.44
N LYS A 22 -8.52 9.75 -3.36
CA LYS A 22 -9.40 9.33 -2.27
C LYS A 22 -9.51 7.80 -2.20
N ARG A 23 -9.74 7.14 -3.34
CA ARG A 23 -9.82 5.68 -3.40
C ARG A 23 -8.51 5.02 -3.00
N ALA A 24 -7.37 5.58 -3.41
CA ALA A 24 -6.07 5.09 -2.99
C ALA A 24 -5.87 5.17 -1.47
N ILE A 25 -6.30 6.27 -0.84
CA ILE A 25 -6.27 6.42 0.63
C ILE A 25 -7.14 5.36 1.30
N GLU A 26 -8.36 5.13 0.82
CA GLU A 26 -9.25 4.08 1.35
C GLU A 26 -8.62 2.67 1.22
N LEU A 27 -8.03 2.36 0.08
CA LEU A 27 -7.37 1.06 -0.14
C LEU A 27 -6.18 0.87 0.80
N SER A 28 -5.38 1.91 1.05
CA SER A 28 -4.24 1.83 1.98
C SER A 28 -4.64 1.48 3.42
N GLN A 29 -5.87 1.84 3.85
CA GLN A 29 -6.38 1.54 5.18
C GLN A 29 -6.74 0.06 5.38
N THR A 30 -6.81 -0.69 4.27
CA THR A 30 -7.19 -2.12 4.25
C THR A 30 -6.05 -3.03 3.78
N MET A 31 -4.84 -2.47 3.63
CA MET A 31 -3.61 -3.23 3.38
C MET A 31 -3.01 -3.66 4.71
N TYR A 32 -2.97 -4.97 4.94
CA TYR A 32 -2.49 -5.50 6.21
C TYR A 32 -1.14 -6.20 6.09
N GLN A 33 -0.31 -6.02 7.10
CA GLN A 33 0.91 -6.76 7.31
C GLN A 33 0.82 -7.47 8.66
N MET A 34 1.20 -8.74 8.70
CA MET A 34 1.40 -9.46 9.96
C MET A 34 2.90 -9.49 10.27
N THR A 35 3.22 -9.09 11.50
CA THR A 35 4.59 -9.12 12.04
C THR A 35 4.65 -10.14 13.16
N PHE A 36 5.59 -11.07 13.12
CA PHE A 36 5.77 -12.08 14.15
C PHE A 36 7.23 -12.48 14.31
N THR A 37 7.57 -12.95 15.50
CA THR A 37 8.89 -13.46 15.85
C THR A 37 8.75 -14.91 16.29
N LEU A 38 9.60 -15.80 15.81
CA LEU A 38 9.53 -17.20 16.22
C LEU A 38 10.25 -17.37 17.57
N PRO A 39 9.76 -18.25 18.46
CA PRO A 39 10.41 -18.48 19.75
C PRO A 39 11.89 -18.88 19.66
N ASN A 40 12.26 -19.54 18.56
CA ASN A 40 13.60 -20.07 18.32
C ASN A 40 14.44 -19.21 17.35
N ASP A 41 13.86 -18.14 16.81
CA ASP A 41 14.52 -17.25 15.85
C ASP A 41 14.15 -15.81 16.17
N PRO A 42 15.09 -15.01 16.72
CA PRO A 42 14.83 -13.64 17.13
C PRO A 42 14.61 -12.67 15.96
N GLN A 43 14.74 -13.13 14.71
CA GLN A 43 14.45 -12.32 13.53
C GLN A 43 12.94 -12.04 13.42
N GLU A 44 12.61 -10.75 13.36
CA GLU A 44 11.26 -10.28 13.10
C GLU A 44 10.88 -10.59 11.65
N ARG A 45 9.82 -11.38 11.46
CA ARG A 45 9.29 -11.71 10.14
C ARG A 45 8.07 -10.86 9.86
N ARG A 46 7.97 -10.40 8.61
CA ARG A 46 6.87 -9.58 8.10
C ARG A 46 6.28 -10.27 6.89
N ILE A 47 4.97 -10.49 6.92
CA ILE A 47 4.22 -11.03 5.78
C ILE A 47 3.12 -10.05 5.40
N LEU A 48 3.05 -9.68 4.13
CA LEU A 48 1.91 -8.95 3.59
C LEU A 48 0.74 -9.92 3.45
N LEU A 49 -0.41 -9.55 3.99
CA LEU A 49 -1.63 -10.32 3.79
C LEU A 49 -2.13 -10.12 2.36
N LYS A 50 -2.92 -11.08 1.86
CA LYS A 50 -3.37 -11.11 0.48
C LYS A 50 -4.08 -9.80 0.11
N MET A 51 -3.50 -9.08 -0.83
CA MET A 51 -4.08 -7.87 -1.40
C MET A 51 -5.03 -8.22 -2.55
N ASP A 52 -6.08 -7.43 -2.71
CA ASP A 52 -6.87 -7.44 -3.94
C ASP A 52 -6.09 -6.77 -5.11
N PRO A 53 -6.52 -6.92 -6.37
CA PRO A 53 -5.79 -6.36 -7.52
C PRO A 53 -5.60 -4.85 -7.47
N HIS A 54 -6.55 -4.09 -6.91
CA HIS A 54 -6.43 -2.63 -6.79
C HIS A 54 -5.45 -2.24 -5.70
N GLN A 55 -5.48 -2.97 -4.57
CA GLN A 55 -4.50 -2.81 -3.50
C GLN A 55 -3.09 -3.15 -4.00
N GLN A 56 -2.92 -4.25 -4.74
CA GLN A 56 -1.63 -4.65 -5.28
C GLN A 56 -1.08 -3.57 -6.24
N ALA A 57 -1.90 -3.08 -7.18
CA ALA A 57 -1.48 -2.03 -8.10
C ALA A 57 -1.08 -0.73 -7.38
N LEU A 58 -1.75 -0.40 -6.27
CA LEU A 58 -1.38 0.75 -5.45
C LEU A 58 -0.08 0.50 -4.66
N TYR A 59 0.12 -0.71 -4.14
CA TYR A 59 1.35 -1.09 -3.44
C TYR A 59 2.56 -0.99 -4.36
N ASP A 60 2.46 -1.55 -5.56
CA ASP A 60 3.50 -1.55 -6.60
C ASP A 60 3.84 -0.14 -7.12
N LEU A 61 2.92 0.82 -6.98
CA LEU A 61 3.17 2.23 -7.31
C LEU A 61 4.00 2.95 -6.24
N LEU A 62 3.88 2.52 -4.97
CA LEU A 62 4.41 3.24 -3.82
C LEU A 62 5.72 2.65 -3.27
N HIS A 63 6.01 1.39 -3.57
CA HIS A 63 7.22 0.67 -3.16
C HIS A 63 8.07 0.29 -4.37
#